data_AF-A0A850R0M2-F1
#
_entry.id   AF-A0A850R0M2-F1
#
_cell.length_a   1.000
_cell.length_b   1.000
_cell.length_c   1.000
_cell.angle_alpha   90.00
_cell.angle_beta   90.00
_cell.angle_gamma   90.00
#
_symmetry.space_group_name_H-M   'P 1'
#
loop_
_entity.id
_entity.type
_entity.pdbx_description
1 polymer ?
#
loop_
_entity_poly.entity_id
_entity_poly.type
_entity_poly.pdbx_seq_one_letter_code
_entity_poly.pdbx_strand_id
1 'polypeptide(L)' 'MFYKNSQISNQRFEHLVRISQRKTKPEMVEAARLVVVDSLSQKDAAKKMNVAVTSLNRYISSLSQLDSEIYAYCCMYKSK' A
#
# COMPACT_ATOMS: atom_id res chain seq x y z
N MET A 1 15.80 -2.88 0.41
CA MET A 1 14.98 -1.86 1.09
C MET A 1 13.92 -2.57 1.89
N PHE A 2 14.09 -2.65 3.21
CA PHE A 2 13.09 -3.20 4.13
C PHE A 2 12.16 -2.05 4.55
N TYR A 3 10.86 -2.18 4.28
CA TYR A 3 9.86 -1.26 4.83
C TYR A 3 9.92 -1.37 6.36
N LYS A 4 10.42 -0.33 7.04
CA LYS A 4 10.23 -0.18 8.48
C LYS A 4 8.73 0.05 8.69
N ASN A 5 8.10 -0.89 9.40
CA ASN A 5 6.68 -0.94 9.74
C ASN A 5 6.19 0.31 10.47
N SER A 6 5.85 1.36 9.76
CA SER A 6 4.77 2.25 10.20
C SER A 6 3.48 1.64 9.66
N GLN A 7 2.76 0.89 10.52
CA GLN A 7 1.44 0.36 10.18
C GLN A 7 0.56 1.52 9.71
N ILE A 8 0.05 1.43 8.48
CA ILE A 8 -0.95 2.38 8.01
C ILE A 8 -2.32 1.90 8.48
N SER A 9 -3.19 2.82 8.90
CA SER A 9 -4.55 2.47 9.27
C SER A 9 -5.31 1.93 8.05
N ASN A 10 -6.27 1.04 8.27
CA ASN A 10 -7.10 0.51 7.19
C ASN A 10 -7.79 1.64 6.39
N GLN A 11 -8.24 2.69 7.08
CA GLN A 11 -8.83 3.87 6.46
C GLN A 11 -7.86 4.58 5.50
N ARG A 12 -6.59 4.74 5.90
CA ARG A 12 -5.57 5.35 5.04
C ARG A 12 -5.24 4.46 3.85
N PHE A 13 -5.16 3.15 4.07
CA PHE A 13 -4.97 2.18 2.98
C PHE A 13 -6.09 2.27 1.94
N GLU A 14 -7.36 2.22 2.36
CA GLU A 14 -8.51 2.35 1.46
C GLU A 14 -8.50 3.67 0.68
N HIS A 15 -8.10 4.76 1.34
CA HIS A 15 -7.96 6.05 0.70
C HIS A 15 -6.88 6.04 -0.40
N LEU A 16 -5.72 5.44 -0.13
CA LEU A 16 -4.63 5.29 -1.11
C LEU A 16 -5.07 4.43 -2.30
N VAL A 17 -5.77 3.31 -2.05
CA VAL A 17 -6.32 2.45 -3.11
C VAL A 17 -7.27 3.25 -3.99
N ARG A 18 -8.18 4.02 -3.39
CA ARG A 18 -9.14 4.88 -4.09
C ARG A 18 -8.45 5.96 -4.93
N ILE A 19 -7.45 6.65 -4.37
CA ILE A 19 -6.69 7.69 -5.09
C ILE A 19 -5.89 7.10 -6.23
N SER A 20 -5.33 5.89 -6.06
CA SER A 20 -4.50 5.27 -7.08
C SER A 20 -5.22 5.11 -8.42
N GLN A 21 -6.57 5.02 -8.42
CA GLN A 21 -7.44 4.82 -9.59
C GLN A 21 -7.02 3.65 -10.52
N ARG A 22 -6.10 2.78 -10.06
CA ARG A 22 -5.60 1.66 -10.84
C ARG A 22 -6.61 0.53 -10.80
N LYS A 23 -7.00 0.02 -11.96
CA LYS A 23 -7.70 -1.26 -12.07
C LYS A 23 -6.76 -2.37 -11.61
N THR A 24 -6.88 -2.70 -10.32
CA THR A 24 -6.09 -3.72 -9.65
C THR A 24 -7.03 -4.86 -9.26
N LYS A 25 -6.57 -6.10 -9.40
CA LYS A 25 -7.38 -7.26 -9.03
C LYS A 25 -7.67 -7.25 -7.51
N PRO A 26 -8.89 -7.62 -7.06
CA PRO A 26 -9.23 -7.63 -5.63
C PRO A 26 -8.24 -8.41 -4.76
N GLU A 27 -7.73 -9.54 -5.26
CA GLU A 27 -6.77 -10.39 -4.55
C GLU A 27 -5.44 -9.68 -4.31
N MET A 28 -5.03 -8.81 -5.24
CA MET A 28 -3.81 -8.01 -5.11
C MET A 28 -4.00 -6.86 -4.09
N VAL A 29 -5.19 -6.26 -4.06
CA VAL A 29 -5.53 -5.23 -3.07
C VAL A 29 -5.54 -5.83 -1.67
N GLU A 30 -6.20 -6.97 -1.50
CA GLU A 30 -6.27 -7.65 -0.19
C GLU A 30 -4.90 -8.17 0.24
N ALA A 31 -4.09 -8.72 -0.69
CA ALA A 31 -2.71 -9.10 -0.38
C ALA A 31 -1.88 -7.92 0.12
N ALA A 32 -2.05 -6.73 -0.48
CA ALA A 32 -1.38 -5.53 -0.01
C ALA A 32 -1.87 -5.10 1.37
N ARG A 33 -3.19 -5.13 1.63
CA ARG A 33 -3.80 -4.83 2.93
C ARG A 33 -3.21 -5.71 4.04
N LEU A 34 -3.13 -7.03 3.81
CA LEU A 34 -2.53 -7.98 4.75
C LEU A 34 -1.09 -7.61 5.10
N VAL A 35 -0.32 -7.10 4.14
CA VAL A 35 1.07 -6.69 4.39
C VAL A 35 1.15 -5.38 5.16
N VAL A 36 0.44 -4.35 4.71
CA VAL A 36 0.64 -2.97 5.20
C VAL A 36 -0.19 -2.62 6.44
N VAL A 37 -1.34 -3.28 6.62
CA VAL A 37 -2.24 -3.11 7.77
C VAL A 37 -1.99 -4.22 8.78
N ASP A 38 -2.06 -5.48 8.34
CA ASP A 38 -1.99 -6.63 9.25
C ASP A 38 -0.54 -7.11 9.52
N SER A 39 0.46 -6.41 8.95
CA SER A 39 1.89 -6.70 9.12
C SER A 39 2.32 -8.12 8.72
N LEU A 40 1.57 -8.75 7.83
CA LEU A 40 1.88 -10.08 7.30
C LEU A 40 3.11 -10.00 6.38
N SER A 41 3.91 -11.07 6.32
CA SER A 41 5.03 -11.09 5.38
C SER A 41 4.52 -11.04 3.94
N GLN A 42 5.24 -10.35 3.05
CA GLN A 42 4.87 -10.30 1.62
C GLN A 42 4.75 -11.69 1.00
N LYS A 43 5.59 -12.64 1.44
CA LYS A 43 5.55 -14.02 0.95
C LYS A 43 4.28 -14.73 1.40
N ASP A 44 3.90 -14.58 2.66
CA ASP A 44 2.71 -15.24 3.21
C ASP A 44 1.42 -14.63 2.66
N ALA A 45 1.36 -13.30 2.54
CA ALA A 45 0.22 -12.61 1.92
C ALA A 45 0.05 -12.99 0.44
N ALA A 46 1.16 -13.03 -0.32
CA ALA A 46 1.14 -13.44 -1.71
C ALA A 46 0.67 -14.89 -1.88
N LYS A 47 1.15 -15.80 -1.03
CA LYS A 47 0.72 -17.20 -1.01
C LYS A 47 -0.76 -17.33 -0.64
N LYS A 48 -1.21 -16.62 0.40
CA LYS A 48 -2.61 -16.66 0.88
C LYS A 48 -3.59 -16.18 -0.18
N MET A 49 -3.24 -15.14 -0.93
CA MET A 49 -4.10 -14.56 -1.97
C MET A 49 -3.81 -15.07 -3.39
N ASN A 50 -2.91 -16.05 -3.53
CA ASN A 50 -2.49 -16.61 -4.81
C ASN A 50 -2.05 -15.54 -5.85
N VAL A 51 -1.20 -14.60 -5.41
CA VAL A 51 -0.63 -13.56 -6.28
C VAL A 51 0.89 -13.67 -6.36
N ALA A 52 1.49 -13.16 -7.43
CA ALA A 52 2.94 -13.11 -7.55
C ALA A 52 3.55 -12.10 -6.57
N VAL A 53 4.55 -12.54 -5.78
CA VAL A 53 5.26 -11.69 -4.81
C VAL A 53 5.85 -10.44 -5.47
N THR A 54 6.38 -10.57 -6.69
CA THR A 54 6.97 -9.45 -7.44
C THR A 54 5.94 -8.39 -7.80
N SER A 55 4.76 -8.81 -8.25
CA SER A 55 3.62 -7.93 -8.55
C SER A 55 3.10 -7.25 -7.29
N LEU A 56 3.02 -7.99 -6.17
CA LEU A 56 2.64 -7.46 -4.87
C LEU A 56 3.61 -6.37 -4.39
N ASN A 57 4.91 -6.65 -4.46
CA ASN A 57 5.94 -5.69 -4.07
C ASN A 57 5.88 -4.40 -4.91
N ARG A 58 5.72 -4.53 -6.23
CA ARG A 58 5.56 -3.37 -7.13
C ARG A 58 4.32 -2.54 -6.79
N TYR A 59 3.22 -3.21 -6.46
CA TYR A 59 1.98 -2.55 -6.08
C TYR A 59 2.12 -1.78 -4.76
N ILE A 60 2.66 -2.42 -3.72
CA ILE A 60 2.93 -1.79 -2.42
C ILE A 60 3.87 -0.57 -2.59
N SER A 61 4.93 -0.72 -3.38
CA SER A 61 5.88 0.38 -3.65
C SER A 61 5.18 1.57 -4.32
N SER A 62 4.23 1.30 -5.24
CA SER A 62 3.45 2.35 -5.88
C SER A 62 2.53 3.09 -4.89
N LEU A 63 1.89 2.35 -3.97
CA LEU A 63 1.05 2.96 -2.93
C LEU A 63 1.88 3.80 -1.95
N SER A 64 3.07 3.36 -1.60
CA SER A 64 3.98 4.10 -0.73
C SER A 64 4.52 5.38 -1.37
N GLN A 65 4.80 5.35 -2.68
CA GLN A 65 5.18 6.55 -3.41
C GLN A 65 4.03 7.56 -3.39
N LEU A 66 2.81 7.10 -3.69
CA LEU A 66 1.61 7.93 -3.64
C LEU A 66 1.37 8.54 -2.24
N ASP A 67 1.55 7.75 -1.18
CA ASP A 67 1.41 8.24 0.19
C ASP A 67 2.43 9.33 0.53
N SER A 68 3.66 9.20 0.02
CA SER A 68 4.71 10.21 0.17
C SER A 68 4.41 11.49 -0.59
N GLU A 69 3.87 11.38 -1.81
CA GLU A 69 3.43 12.52 -2.63
C GLU A 69 2.26 13.27 -1.97
N ILE A 70 1.27 12.56 -1.44
CA ILE A 70 0.15 13.14 -0.68
C ILE A 70 0.67 13.86 0.56
N TYR A 71 1.58 13.23 1.31
CA TYR A 71 2.16 13.85 2.50
C TYR A 71 2.91 15.15 2.15
N ALA A 72 3.74 15.13 1.10
CA ALA A 72 4.46 16.31 0.63
C ALA A 72 3.50 17.44 0.24
N TYR A 73 2.41 17.12 -0.46
CA TYR A 73 1.37 18.09 -0.81
C TYR A 73 0.71 18.67 0.45
N CYS A 74 0.31 17.84 1.42
CA CYS A 74 -0.26 18.33 2.68
C CYS A 74 0.69 19.26 3.46
N CYS A 75 1.99 18.97 3.47
CA CYS A 75 3.00 19.82 4.12
C CYS A 75 3.15 21.19 3.44
N MET A 76 3.14 21.24 2.10
CA MET A 76 3.27 22.49 1.35
C MET A 76 2.07 23.43 1.54
N TYR A 77 0.86 22.89 1.63
CA TYR A 77 -0.37 23.70 1.68
C TYR A 77 -0.88 24.00 3.10
N LYS A 78 -0.32 23.37 4.15
CA LYS A 78 -0.64 23.71 5.56
C LYS A 78 0.17 24.89 6.13
N SER A 79 1.11 25.46 5.37
CA SER A 79 1.95 26.59 5.81
C SER A 79 1.48 27.96 5.29
N LYS A 80 0.19 28.13 4.99
CA LYS A 80 -0.41 29.41 4.59
C LYS A 80 -1.46 29.87 5.59
#